data_AF-A0A1B6DLN7-F1
#
_entry.id   AF-A0A1B6DLN7-F1
#
_cell.length_a   1.000
_cell.length_b   1.000
_cell.length_c   1.000
_cell.angle_alpha   90.00
_cell.angle_beta   90.00
_cell.angle_gamma   90.00
#
_symmetry.space_group_name_H-M   'P 1'
#
loop_
_entity.id
_entity.type
_entity.pdbx_description
1 polymer ?
#
loop_
_entity_poly.entity_id
_entity_poly.type
_entity_poly.pdbx_seq_one_letter_code
_entity_poly.pdbx_strand_id
1 'polypeptide(L)'
;LIEVEDQITSFLGHNGAGKTTTISILTGLFPPTQGTATIYGLDIRKDMDIIRNSLGMCPQHNVLFDLLTVEEHLWFYARLRGQKPDTVVGQFLEMDGKVL
;
A
#
# COMPACT_ATOMS: atom_id res chain seq x y z
N LEU A 1 -9.85 -6.57 -13.88
CA LEU A 1 -9.28 -5.21 -13.81
C LEU A 1 -8.02 -5.24 -14.65
N ILE A 2 -7.90 -4.31 -15.60
CA ILE A 2 -6.68 -4.17 -16.39
C ILE A 2 -5.84 -3.16 -15.62
N GLU A 3 -4.80 -3.63 -14.95
CA GLU A 3 -3.77 -2.76 -14.40
C GLU A 3 -2.91 -2.32 -15.58
N VAL A 4 -2.88 -1.01 -15.83
CA VAL A 4 -2.02 -0.42 -16.86
C VAL A 4 -0.96 0.38 -16.12
N GLU A 5 0.30 0.12 -16.44
CA GLU A 5 1.43 0.83 -15.85
C GLU A 5 1.30 2.34 -16.10
N ASP A 6 1.75 3.14 -15.12
CA ASP A 6 1.75 4.60 -15.14
C ASP A 6 0.37 5.28 -15.30
N GLN A 7 -0.72 4.60 -14.90
CA GLN A 7 -2.06 5.17 -14.90
C GLN A 7 -2.68 5.34 -13.52
N ILE A 8 -3.46 6.42 -13.37
CA ILE A 8 -4.31 6.64 -12.20
C ILE A 8 -5.69 6.06 -12.49
N THR A 9 -6.08 5.03 -11.73
CA THR A 9 -7.41 4.41 -11.83
C THR A 9 -8.26 4.78 -10.63
N SER A 10 -9.53 5.14 -10.87
CA SER A 10 -10.50 5.48 -9.82
C SER A 10 -11.73 4.58 -9.88
N PHE A 11 -12.20 4.15 -8.72
CA PHE A 11 -13.48 3.44 -8.57
C PHE A 11 -14.57 4.44 -8.16
N LEU A 12 -15.57 4.66 -9.02
CA LEU A 12 -16.69 5.54 -8.75
C LEU A 12 -17.99 4.73 -8.67
N GLY A 13 -18.83 5.05 -7.68
CA GLY A 13 -20.11 4.38 -7.43
C GLY A 13 -20.71 4.82 -6.11
N HIS A 14 -21.95 4.43 -5.83
CA HIS A 14 -22.64 4.77 -4.57
C HIS A 14 -22.00 4.10 -3.34
N ASN A 15 -22.37 4.54 -2.14
CA ASN A 15 -21.98 3.87 -0.90
C ASN A 15 -22.54 2.45 -0.89
N GLY A 16 -21.73 1.48 -0.47
CA GLY A 16 -22.10 0.06 -0.53
C GLY A 16 -21.95 -0.61 -1.91
N ALA A 17 -21.52 0.10 -2.96
CA ALA A 17 -21.24 -0.50 -4.28
C ALA A 17 -20.04 -1.49 -4.29
N GLY A 18 -19.37 -1.67 -3.15
CA GLY A 18 -18.24 -2.60 -3.02
C GLY A 18 -16.87 -1.99 -3.29
N LYS A 19 -16.74 -0.67 -3.53
CA LYS A 19 -15.44 0.00 -3.82
C LYS A 19 -14.35 -0.32 -2.79
N THR A 20 -14.63 -0.07 -1.50
CA THR A 20 -13.71 -0.38 -0.40
C THR A 20 -13.44 -1.87 -0.33
N THR A 21 -14.46 -2.71 -0.48
CA THR A 21 -14.31 -4.17 -0.49
C THR A 21 -13.39 -4.64 -1.61
N THR A 22 -13.52 -4.08 -2.81
CA THR A 22 -12.65 -4.39 -3.95
C THR A 22 -11.21 -3.99 -3.67
N ILE A 23 -10.96 -2.78 -3.14
CA ILE A 23 -9.62 -2.32 -2.75
C ILE A 23 -9.04 -3.24 -1.66
N SER A 24 -9.84 -3.61 -0.66
CA SER A 24 -9.41 -4.53 0.41
C SER A 24 -9.05 -5.92 -0.10
N ILE A 25 -9.74 -6.41 -1.14
CA ILE A 25 -9.39 -7.69 -1.78
C ILE A 25 -8.08 -7.57 -2.56
N LEU A 26 -7.92 -6.53 -3.37
CA LEU A 26 -6.71 -6.31 -4.19
C LEU A 26 -5.47 -6.07 -3.32
N THR A 27 -5.64 -5.43 -2.16
CA THR A 27 -4.56 -5.18 -1.19
C THR A 27 -4.33 -6.36 -0.24
N GLY A 28 -5.15 -7.41 -0.33
CA GLY A 28 -5.02 -8.62 0.49
C GLY A 28 -5.41 -8.44 1.95
N LEU A 29 -6.24 -7.45 2.28
CA LEU A 29 -6.86 -7.32 3.60
C LEU A 29 -7.96 -8.37 3.79
N PHE A 30 -8.69 -8.71 2.74
CA PHE A 30 -9.67 -9.80 2.73
C PHE A 30 -9.44 -10.73 1.54
N PRO A 31 -9.57 -12.07 1.71
CA PRO A 31 -9.50 -12.98 0.57
C PRO A 31 -10.76 -12.85 -0.30
N PRO A 32 -10.66 -13.03 -1.63
CA PRO A 32 -11.82 -13.07 -2.51
C PRO A 32 -12.65 -14.34 -2.28
N THR A 33 -13.96 -14.18 -2.07
CA THR A 33 -14.89 -15.32 -1.93
C THR A 33 -14.89 -16.19 -3.20
N GLN A 34 -14.91 -15.57 -4.38
CA GLN A 34 -14.87 -16.23 -5.68
C GLN A 34 -14.09 -15.40 -6.70
N GLY A 35 -13.68 -16.01 -7.81
CA GLY A 35 -12.87 -15.37 -8.85
C GLY A 35 -11.41 -15.18 -8.45
N THR A 36 -10.66 -14.49 -9.31
CA THR A 36 -9.27 -14.10 -9.07
C THR A 36 -8.98 -12.74 -9.71
N ALA A 37 -7.85 -12.16 -9.34
CA ALA A 37 -7.26 -10.99 -9.96
C ALA A 37 -5.74 -11.19 -10.06
N THR A 38 -5.12 -10.44 -10.96
CA THR A 38 -3.67 -10.46 -11.15
C THR A 38 -3.10 -9.07 -10.96
N ILE A 39 -1.99 -8.98 -10.22
CA ILE A 39 -1.22 -7.74 -10.02
C ILE A 39 0.21 -8.01 -10.49
N TYR A 40 0.72 -7.25 -11.45
CA TYR A 40 2.01 -7.54 -12.12
C TYR A 40 2.20 -9.01 -12.55
N GLY A 41 1.13 -9.65 -13.03
CA GLY A 41 1.14 -11.06 -13.46
C GLY A 41 1.08 -12.10 -12.33
N LEU A 42 1.00 -11.68 -11.07
CA LEU A 42 0.90 -12.54 -9.88
C LEU A 42 -0.56 -12.71 -9.44
N ASP A 43 -0.97 -13.91 -9.03
CA ASP A 43 -2.36 -14.21 -8.65
C ASP A 43 -2.62 -13.85 -7.17
N ILE A 44 -3.65 -13.05 -6.90
CA ILE A 44 -3.98 -12.57 -5.54
C ILE A 44 -4.45 -13.67 -4.56
N ARG A 45 -4.63 -14.91 -5.00
CA ARG A 45 -4.94 -16.05 -4.12
C ARG A 45 -3.71 -16.88 -3.78
N LYS A 46 -2.64 -16.77 -4.56
CA LYS A 46 -1.43 -17.60 -4.44
C LYS A 46 -0.20 -16.80 -4.03
N ASP A 47 -0.08 -15.58 -4.55
CA ASP A 47 1.19 -14.83 -4.57
C ASP A 47 1.13 -13.55 -3.71
N MET A 48 0.15 -13.43 -2.80
CA MET A 48 -0.08 -12.20 -2.03
C MET A 48 1.12 -11.73 -1.20
N ASP A 49 1.92 -12.67 -0.68
CA ASP A 49 3.10 -12.31 0.10
C ASP A 49 4.17 -11.61 -0.76
N ILE A 50 4.24 -11.95 -2.05
CA ILE A 50 5.11 -11.28 -3.02
C ILE A 50 4.49 -9.93 -3.41
N ILE A 51 3.19 -9.91 -3.74
CA ILE A 51 2.45 -8.70 -4.14
C ILE A 51 2.53 -7.60 -3.07
N ARG A 52 2.45 -7.95 -1.78
CA ARG A 52 2.51 -6.99 -0.67
C ARG A 52 3.82 -6.21 -0.60
N ASN A 53 4.92 -6.76 -1.13
CA ASN A 53 6.21 -6.06 -1.12
C ASN A 53 6.19 -4.85 -2.06
N SER A 54 5.48 -4.94 -3.19
CA SER A 54 5.38 -3.87 -4.19
C SER A 54 4.13 -2.99 -4.04
N LEU A 55 3.18 -3.36 -3.17
CA LEU A 55 1.92 -2.64 -3.00
C LEU A 55 1.89 -1.81 -1.70
N GLY A 56 1.36 -0.59 -1.78
CA GLY A 56 1.04 0.27 -0.64
C GLY A 56 -0.47 0.46 -0.52
N MET A 57 -0.99 0.55 0.72
CA MET A 57 -2.41 0.84 0.98
C MET A 57 -2.51 1.91 2.06
N CYS A 58 -3.29 2.96 1.78
CA CYS A 58 -3.65 3.97 2.77
C CYS A 58 -5.06 3.63 3.31
N PRO A 59 -5.21 3.34 4.61
CA PRO A 59 -6.52 3.02 5.18
C PRO A 59 -7.48 4.21 5.13
N GLN A 60 -8.77 3.94 5.32
CA GLN A 60 -9.79 5.00 5.39
C GLN A 60 -9.61 5.95 6.58
N HIS A 61 -9.07 5.43 7.69
CA HIS A 61 -8.74 6.19 8.88
C HIS A 61 -7.22 6.34 8.97
N ASN A 62 -6.76 7.56 9.23
CA ASN A 62 -5.34 7.82 9.43
C ASN A 62 -4.88 7.12 10.71
N VAL A 63 -3.86 6.28 10.60
CA VAL A 63 -3.25 5.58 11.73
C VAL A 63 -2.07 6.41 12.22
N LEU A 64 -2.37 7.54 12.87
CA LEU A 64 -1.36 8.43 13.44
C LEU A 64 -1.07 8.04 14.89
N PHE A 65 0.21 8.10 15.26
CA PHE A 65 0.67 7.89 16.63
C PHE A 65 1.02 9.25 17.23
N ASP A 66 0.19 9.73 18.17
CA ASP A 66 0.33 11.07 18.75
C ASP A 66 1.65 11.30 19.51
N LEU A 67 2.30 10.21 19.91
CA LEU A 67 3.56 10.24 20.65
C LEU A 67 4.80 10.20 19.74
N LEU A 68 4.63 10.03 18.43
CA LEU A 68 5.74 9.96 17.48
C LEU A 68 5.82 11.25 16.65
N THR A 69 7.03 11.76 16.48
CA THR A 69 7.31 12.77 15.46
C THR A 69 7.12 12.20 14.05
N VAL A 70 7.04 13.07 13.04
CA VAL A 70 6.91 12.65 11.64
C VAL A 70 8.06 11.73 11.21
N GLU A 71 9.28 12.04 11.61
CA GLU A 71 10.46 11.23 11.31
C GLU A 71 10.38 9.85 11.96
N GLU A 72 10.06 9.78 13.26
CA GLU A 72 9.90 8.51 13.97
C GLU A 72 8.76 7.67 13.39
N HIS A 73 7.68 8.32 12.96
CA HIS A 73 6.54 7.67 12.34
C HIS A 73 6.92 7.05 10.99
N LEU A 74 7.59 7.81 10.12
CA LEU A 74 8.08 7.32 8.83
C LEU A 74 9.11 6.20 9.02
N TRP A 75 10.02 6.35 9.98
CA TRP A 75 11.01 5.33 10.30
C TRP A 75 10.34 4.04 10.78
N PHE A 76 9.35 4.16 11.68
CA PHE A 76 8.56 3.03 12.18
C PHE A 76 7.89 2.26 11.03
N TYR A 77 7.20 2.95 10.12
CA TYR A 77 6.55 2.31 8.97
C TYR A 77 7.55 1.68 8.01
N ALA A 78 8.68 2.33 7.75
CA ALA A 78 9.72 1.77 6.88
C ALA A 78 10.32 0.49 7.47
N ARG A 79 10.56 0.46 8.78
CA ARG A 79 11.03 -0.73 9.49
C ARG A 79 9.99 -1.84 9.51
N LEU A 80 8.70 -1.51 9.68
CA LEU A 80 7.60 -2.47 9.61
C LEU A 80 7.50 -3.13 8.23
N ARG A 81 7.80 -2.38 7.16
CA ARG A 81 7.90 -2.87 5.79
C ARG A 81 9.16 -3.69 5.50
N GLY A 82 10.02 -3.91 6.50
CA GLY A 82 11.26 -4.69 6.37
C GLY A 82 12.41 -3.94 5.70
N GLN A 83 12.34 -2.61 5.57
CA GLN A 83 13.44 -1.82 5.01
C GLN A 83 14.65 -1.84 5.95
N LYS A 84 15.85 -1.90 5.36
CA LYS A 84 17.10 -1.85 6.11
C LYS A 84 17.34 -0.42 6.64
N PRO A 85 17.92 -0.26 7.84
CA PRO A 85 18.19 1.06 8.42
C PRO A 85 18.89 2.02 7.44
N ASP A 86 19.90 1.53 6.71
CA ASP A 86 20.68 2.33 5.76
C ASP A 86 19.83 2.86 4.59
N THR A 87 18.87 2.06 4.11
CA THR A 87 17.92 2.46 3.05
C THR A 87 16.98 3.55 3.55
N VAL A 88 16.50 3.40 4.78
CA VAL A 88 15.58 4.36 5.41
C VAL A 88 16.28 5.70 5.60
N VAL A 89 17.50 5.70 6.14
CA VAL A 89 18.31 6.92 6.29
C VAL A 89 18.59 7.56 4.93
N GLY A 90 18.93 6.77 3.90
CA GLY A 90 19.12 7.30 2.54
C GLY A 90 17.87 7.99 1.98
N GLN A 91 16.69 7.42 2.20
CA GLN A 91 15.41 8.02 1.79
C GLN A 91 15.11 9.30 2.57
N PHE A 92 15.38 9.33 3.88
CA PHE A 92 15.23 10.55 4.68
C PHE A 92 16.17 11.67 4.21
N LEU A 93 17.44 11.35 3.94
CA LEU A 93 18.41 12.34 3.43
C LEU A 93 18.03 12.86 2.03
N GLU A 94 17.48 11.99 1.16
CA GLU A 94 16.93 12.43 -0.13
C GLU A 94 15.69 13.31 0.03
N MET A 95 14.84 13.03 1.03
CA MET A 95 13.68 13.84 1.34
C MET A 95 14.09 15.20 1.93
N ASP A 96 15.04 15.24 2.86
CA ASP A 96 15.57 16.49 3.42
C ASP A 96 16.26 17.35 2.36
N GLY A 97 16.91 16.72 1.38
CA GLY A 97 17.48 17.40 0.21
C GLY A 97 16.45 17.84 -0.84
N LYS A 98 15.17 17.44 -0.71
CA LYS A 98 14.08 17.72 -1.67
C LYS A 98 12.84 18.38 -1.06
N VAL A 99 12.85 18.80 0.20
CA VAL A 99 11.68 19.45 0.83
C VAL A 99 11.98 20.92 1.15
N LEU A 100 12.03 21.73 0.09
CA LEU A 100 11.06 22.81 -0.26
C LEU A 100 11.33 23.29 -1.70
#